data_AF-A0A661L8H3-F1
#
_entry.id   AF-A0A661L8H3-F1
#
_cell.length_a   1.000
_cell.length_b   1.000
_cell.length_c   1.000
_cell.angle_alpha   90.00
_cell.angle_beta   90.00
_cell.angle_gamma   90.00
#
_symmetry.space_group_name_H-M   'P 1'
#
loop_
_entity.id
_entity.type
_entity.pdbx_description
1 polymer ?
#
loop_
_entity_poly.entity_id
_entity_poly.type
_entity_poly.pdbx_seq_one_letter_code
_entity_poly.pdbx_strand_id
1 'polypeptide(L)'
;MPLDLLRSTEALLEPERLPTYSVIVSPRDITQIKHRTVENPYLHIVLFQPEIPANTGNIARLCAAAELPLHLIHPLGFRLDDKHLKRAGLDYWTEVDVRQHASFDAFIEENQNRGSIIGFSRHAAPLYTQAIVNYGDFLLFGPETRGLPSKIMDAFPCYRVPMWGQVRSLNLSTTVGIVAYHYLHQLKRF
;
A
#
# COMPACT_ATOMS: atom_id res chain seq x y z
N MET A 1 -60.32 10.00 57.75
CA MET A 1 -59.92 8.68 57.20
C MET A 1 -59.55 8.87 55.75
N PRO A 2 -58.37 8.45 55.29
CA PRO A 2 -57.96 8.57 53.90
C PRO A 2 -58.43 7.36 53.09
N LEU A 3 -58.64 7.56 51.79
CA LEU A 3 -58.51 6.53 50.76
C LEU A 3 -57.79 7.15 49.55
N ASP A 4 -56.68 6.50 49.20
CA ASP A 4 -56.12 6.26 47.87
C ASP A 4 -55.79 7.43 46.92
N LEU A 5 -54.51 7.65 46.62
CA LEU A 5 -53.71 6.96 45.57
C LEU A 5 -53.90 7.64 44.21
N LEU A 6 -52.90 8.40 43.77
CA LEU A 6 -52.27 8.19 42.46
C LEU A 6 -51.01 9.06 42.33
N ARG A 7 -49.95 8.36 41.92
CA ARG A 7 -48.63 8.87 41.61
C ARG A 7 -48.68 9.62 40.29
N SER A 8 -47.97 10.74 40.22
CA SER A 8 -47.38 11.20 38.97
C SER A 8 -46.12 12.00 39.28
N THR A 9 -45.09 11.61 38.56
CA THR A 9 -43.66 11.87 38.71
C THR A 9 -43.26 13.20 38.08
N GLU A 10 -42.62 14.07 38.85
CA GLU A 10 -41.73 15.13 38.34
C GLU A 10 -40.37 14.95 39.01
N ALA A 11 -39.53 14.14 38.39
CA ALA A 11 -38.10 14.14 38.67
C ALA A 11 -37.44 15.08 37.65
N LEU A 12 -36.78 16.10 38.18
CA LEU A 12 -36.06 17.15 37.48
C LEU A 12 -35.05 16.56 36.48
N LEU A 13 -35.20 16.90 35.20
CA LEU A 13 -34.21 16.65 34.15
C LEU A 13 -33.12 17.73 34.23
N GLU A 14 -32.01 17.41 34.91
CA GLU A 14 -30.74 18.11 34.71
C GLU A 14 -30.21 17.76 33.30
N PRO A 15 -29.76 18.74 32.49
CA PRO A 15 -29.18 18.43 31.18
C PRO A 15 -27.82 17.74 31.37
N GLU A 16 -27.75 16.45 30.98
CA GLU A 16 -26.50 15.71 30.85
C GLU A 16 -25.49 16.55 30.04
N ARG A 17 -24.38 16.92 30.68
CA ARG A 17 -23.21 17.45 29.98
C ARG A 17 -22.68 16.36 29.05
N LEU A 18 -22.95 16.52 27.76
CA LEU A 18 -22.31 15.73 26.70
C LEU A 18 -20.79 15.76 26.91
N PRO A 19 -20.09 14.61 26.81
CA PRO A 19 -18.65 14.58 26.92
C PRO A 19 -18.07 15.47 25.82
N THR A 20 -17.22 16.41 26.23
CA THR A 20 -16.42 17.24 25.35
C THR A 20 -15.66 16.34 24.39
N TYR A 21 -16.03 16.38 23.11
CA TYR A 21 -15.22 15.82 22.03
C TYR A 21 -13.86 16.50 22.10
N SER A 22 -12.87 15.79 22.64
CA SER A 22 -11.48 16.11 22.38
C SER A 22 -11.32 16.05 20.86
N VAL A 23 -10.80 17.14 20.30
CA VAL A 23 -10.46 17.25 18.89
C VAL A 23 -9.59 16.05 18.54
N ILE A 24 -10.15 15.06 17.85
CA ILE A 24 -9.34 14.00 17.23
C ILE A 24 -8.53 14.73 16.18
N VAL A 25 -7.26 14.99 16.52
CA VAL A 25 -6.26 15.37 15.55
C VAL A 25 -6.17 14.18 14.60
N SER A 26 -6.86 14.27 13.46
CA SER A 26 -6.61 13.39 12.31
C SER A 26 -5.09 13.32 12.13
N PRO A 27 -4.45 12.13 12.11
CA PRO A 27 -3.01 12.04 11.87
C PRO A 27 -2.77 12.57 10.46
N ARG A 28 -2.40 13.84 10.39
CA ARG A 28 -2.30 14.60 9.13
C ARG A 28 -1.10 14.17 8.31
N ASP A 29 -0.22 13.35 8.87
CA ASP A 29 0.99 12.84 8.24
C ASP A 29 1.06 11.33 8.46
N ILE A 30 1.03 10.55 7.38
CA ILE A 30 1.11 9.09 7.51
C ILE A 30 2.45 8.64 8.09
N THR A 31 3.50 9.47 8.02
CA THR A 31 4.79 9.16 8.65
C THR A 31 4.68 9.05 10.18
N GLN A 32 3.58 9.53 10.77
CA GLN A 32 3.27 9.44 12.19
C GLN A 32 2.26 8.33 12.52
N ILE A 33 1.77 7.58 11.53
CA ILE A 33 0.85 6.46 11.75
C ILE A 33 1.67 5.22 12.13
N LYS A 34 1.29 4.57 13.23
CA LYS A 34 1.84 3.25 13.56
C LYS A 34 1.26 2.24 12.57
N HIS A 35 2.08 1.83 11.61
CA HIS A 35 1.74 0.81 10.62
C HIS A 35 1.71 -0.59 11.24
N ARG A 36 0.84 -1.46 10.71
CA ARG A 36 0.95 -2.92 10.90
C ARG A 36 2.33 -3.35 10.43
N THR A 37 2.93 -4.31 11.11
CA THR A 37 4.14 -4.98 10.63
C THR A 37 3.77 -6.38 10.19
N VAL A 38 4.12 -6.74 8.96
CA VAL A 38 3.97 -8.12 8.48
C VAL A 38 5.25 -8.86 8.83
N GLU A 39 5.15 -9.79 9.79
CA GLU A 39 6.22 -10.71 10.13
C GLU A 39 6.29 -11.83 9.09
N ASN A 40 7.49 -12.07 8.52
CA ASN A 40 7.72 -13.08 7.49
C ASN A 40 6.76 -12.97 6.29
N PRO A 41 6.86 -11.89 5.50
CA PRO A 41 5.99 -11.68 4.35
C PRO A 41 6.27 -12.67 3.22
N TYR A 42 5.22 -13.12 2.52
CA TYR A 42 5.37 -13.98 1.35
C TYR A 42 6.09 -13.29 0.20
N LEU A 43 5.81 -12.00 0.00
CA LEU A 43 6.37 -11.15 -1.04
C LEU A 43 6.42 -9.71 -0.54
N HIS A 44 7.28 -8.90 -1.16
CA HIS A 44 7.34 -7.46 -0.95
C HIS A 44 6.94 -6.72 -2.23
N ILE A 45 6.13 -5.67 -2.10
CA ILE A 45 5.82 -4.76 -3.22
C ILE A 45 6.71 -3.53 -3.10
N VAL A 46 7.45 -3.21 -4.16
CA VAL A 46 8.39 -2.09 -4.18
C VAL A 46 8.05 -1.12 -5.31
N LEU A 47 7.75 0.13 -4.96
CA LEU A 47 7.49 1.20 -5.92
C LEU A 47 8.70 2.12 -5.99
N PHE A 48 9.36 2.14 -7.14
CA PHE A 48 10.44 3.08 -7.42
C PHE A 48 9.85 4.44 -7.80
N GLN A 49 10.01 5.43 -6.92
CA GLN A 49 9.70 6.85 -7.21
C GLN A 49 8.28 7.09 -7.77
N PRO A 50 7.21 6.52 -7.16
CA PRO A 50 5.85 6.62 -7.71
C PRO A 50 5.37 8.06 -7.81
N GLU A 51 4.64 8.37 -8.88
CA GLU A 51 4.30 9.75 -9.23
C GLU A 51 2.82 10.07 -8.96
N ILE A 52 1.93 9.09 -9.01
CA ILE A 52 0.48 9.31 -8.90
C ILE A 52 -0.07 8.79 -7.56
N PRO A 53 -0.61 9.66 -6.68
CA PRO A 53 -1.06 9.27 -5.35
C PRO A 53 -2.20 8.22 -5.38
N ALA A 54 -3.09 8.30 -6.37
CA ALA A 54 -4.20 7.37 -6.52
C ALA A 54 -3.74 5.93 -6.77
N ASN A 55 -2.67 5.73 -7.55
CA ASN A 55 -2.12 4.39 -7.79
C ASN A 55 -1.51 3.82 -6.51
N THR A 56 -0.71 4.63 -5.80
CA THR A 56 -0.12 4.23 -4.52
C THR A 56 -1.19 3.88 -3.50
N GLY A 57 -2.28 4.65 -3.41
CA GLY A 57 -3.43 4.31 -2.54
C GLY A 57 -4.06 2.97 -2.89
N ASN A 58 -4.35 2.72 -4.17
CA ASN A 58 -4.89 1.43 -4.61
C ASN A 58 -3.94 0.26 -4.31
N ILE A 59 -2.64 0.46 -4.47
CA ILE A 59 -1.61 -0.54 -4.16
C ILE A 59 -1.51 -0.78 -2.66
N ALA A 60 -1.55 0.27 -1.84
CA ALA A 60 -1.58 0.15 -0.38
C ALA A 60 -2.80 -0.65 0.09
N ARG A 61 -3.98 -0.44 -0.50
CA ARG A 61 -5.17 -1.26 -0.24
C ARG A 61 -4.96 -2.74 -0.58
N LEU A 62 -4.34 -3.01 -1.73
CA LEU A 62 -3.98 -4.38 -2.12
C LEU A 62 -3.01 -5.01 -1.10
N CYS A 63 -1.97 -4.28 -0.72
CA CYS A 63 -0.97 -4.72 0.25
C CYS A 63 -1.60 -5.02 1.62
N ALA A 64 -2.53 -4.18 2.09
CA ALA A 64 -3.29 -4.45 3.32
C ALA A 64 -4.13 -5.74 3.20
N ALA A 65 -4.82 -5.94 2.07
CA ALA A 65 -5.67 -7.11 1.85
C ALA A 65 -4.90 -8.43 1.66
N ALA A 66 -3.70 -8.35 1.09
CA ALA A 66 -2.85 -9.52 0.80
C ALA A 66 -1.74 -9.73 1.84
N GLU A 67 -1.68 -8.89 2.88
CA GLU A 67 -0.65 -8.91 3.94
C GLU A 67 0.77 -8.80 3.37
N LEU A 68 0.99 -7.84 2.46
CA LEU A 68 2.29 -7.59 1.83
C LEU A 68 2.86 -6.24 2.28
N PRO A 69 4.16 -6.16 2.62
CA PRO A 69 4.82 -4.89 2.80
C PRO A 69 4.85 -4.07 1.51
N LEU A 70 4.60 -2.77 1.64
CA LEU A 70 4.70 -1.78 0.58
C LEU A 70 5.94 -0.90 0.84
N HIS A 71 6.94 -1.05 -0.02
CA HIS A 71 8.15 -0.25 -0.02
C HIS A 71 8.00 0.93 -1.01
N LEU A 72 8.24 2.15 -0.54
CA LEU A 72 8.22 3.38 -1.32
C LEU A 72 9.61 3.99 -1.39
N ILE A 73 10.18 4.06 -2.59
CA ILE A 73 11.52 4.63 -2.81
C ILE A 73 11.37 6.09 -3.25
N HIS A 74 12.07 6.99 -2.57
CA HIS A 74 12.05 8.43 -2.82
C HIS A 74 12.89 8.86 -4.05
N PRO A 75 12.59 10.05 -4.64
CA PRO A 75 11.49 10.95 -4.28
C PRO A 75 10.13 10.48 -4.78
N LEU A 76 9.10 10.71 -3.97
CA LEU A 76 7.70 10.51 -4.38
C LEU A 76 7.21 11.73 -5.14
N GLY A 77 6.42 11.54 -6.20
CA GLY A 77 5.82 12.64 -6.97
C GLY A 77 4.63 13.32 -6.27
N PHE A 78 4.31 12.91 -5.05
CA PHE A 78 3.21 13.43 -4.24
C PHE A 78 3.59 13.45 -2.76
N ARG A 79 2.84 14.23 -1.98
CA ARG A 79 2.97 14.20 -0.52
C ARG A 79 2.05 13.14 0.05
N LEU A 80 2.51 12.44 1.08
CA LEU A 80 1.74 11.37 1.69
C LEU A 80 0.57 11.87 2.58
N ASP A 81 0.53 13.17 2.88
CA ASP A 81 -0.57 13.85 3.58
C ASP A 81 -1.71 14.34 2.65
N ASP A 82 -1.56 14.11 1.34
CA ASP A 82 -2.45 14.66 0.32
C ASP A 82 -3.91 14.19 0.51
N LYS A 83 -4.84 15.14 0.36
CA LYS A 83 -6.29 14.89 0.31
C LYS A 83 -6.66 13.86 -0.76
N HIS A 84 -5.85 13.71 -1.81
CA HIS A 84 -6.02 12.69 -2.84
C HIS A 84 -5.77 11.27 -2.34
N LEU A 85 -4.79 11.06 -1.45
CA LEU A 85 -4.66 9.79 -0.75
C LEU A 85 -5.93 9.57 0.09
N LYS A 86 -6.43 10.60 0.80
CA LYS A 86 -7.62 10.49 1.69
C LYS A 86 -8.87 9.98 0.97
N ARG A 87 -9.07 10.39 -0.29
CA ARG A 87 -10.21 9.94 -1.11
C ARG A 87 -10.05 8.53 -1.68
N ALA A 88 -8.85 7.95 -1.66
CA ALA A 88 -8.61 6.56 -2.07
C ALA A 88 -9.05 5.51 -0.99
N GLY A 89 -9.83 5.93 0.01
CA GLY A 89 -10.43 5.04 1.02
C GLY A 89 -9.53 4.77 2.21
N LEU A 90 -8.86 5.80 2.72
CA LEU A 90 -7.71 5.83 3.64
C LEU A 90 -7.92 5.23 5.06
N ASP A 91 -8.87 4.32 5.26
CA ASP A 91 -9.08 3.65 6.57
C ASP A 91 -8.07 2.52 6.84
N TYR A 92 -7.28 2.11 5.83
CA TYR A 92 -6.36 0.96 5.91
C TYR A 92 -4.89 1.33 6.11
N TRP A 93 -4.51 2.60 6.28
CA TRP A 93 -3.08 2.93 6.45
C TRP A 93 -2.47 2.37 7.74
N THR A 94 -3.30 2.16 8.77
CA THR A 94 -2.90 1.40 9.97
C THR A 94 -2.70 -0.08 9.67
N GLU A 95 -3.36 -0.62 8.65
CA GLU A 95 -3.37 -2.05 8.29
C GLU A 95 -2.30 -2.43 7.27
N VAL A 96 -1.67 -1.47 6.60
CA VAL A 96 -0.58 -1.71 5.65
C VAL A 96 0.78 -1.48 6.30
N ASP A 97 1.70 -2.42 6.07
CA ASP A 97 3.12 -2.29 6.41
C ASP A 97 3.82 -1.45 5.34
N VAL A 98 3.95 -0.14 5.60
CA VAL A 98 4.59 0.81 4.68
C VAL A 98 6.00 1.11 5.14
N ARG A 99 6.95 0.94 4.22
CA ARG A 99 8.38 1.16 4.44
C ARG A 99 8.88 2.16 3.44
N GLN A 100 9.60 3.19 3.90
CA GLN A 100 10.08 4.26 3.04
C GLN A 100 11.59 4.23 2.98
N HIS A 101 12.14 4.45 1.80
CA HIS A 101 13.58 4.43 1.55
C HIS A 101 14.01 5.73 0.87
N ALA A 102 15.04 6.38 1.40
CA ALA A 102 15.51 7.68 0.92
C ALA A 102 16.00 7.62 -0.54
N SER A 103 16.51 6.47 -0.97
CA SER A 103 16.97 6.21 -2.34
C SER A 103 16.89 4.72 -2.66
N PHE A 104 17.10 4.36 -3.93
CA PHE A 104 17.19 2.95 -4.31
C PHE A 104 18.40 2.26 -3.67
N ASP A 105 19.53 2.96 -3.55
CA ASP A 105 20.73 2.42 -2.90
C ASP A 105 20.48 2.13 -1.41
N ALA A 106 19.77 3.02 -0.70
CA ALA A 106 19.35 2.78 0.69
C ALA A 106 18.41 1.57 0.80
N PHE A 107 17.46 1.44 -0.14
CA PHE A 107 16.61 0.25 -0.21
C PHE A 107 17.42 -1.03 -0.38
N ILE A 108 18.42 -1.05 -1.27
CA ILE A 108 19.31 -2.19 -1.45
C ILE A 108 20.03 -2.51 -0.15
N GLU A 109 20.66 -1.51 0.49
CA GLU A 109 21.44 -1.66 1.73
C GLU A 109 20.61 -2.24 2.88
N GLU A 110 19.40 -1.71 3.11
CA GLU A 110 18.52 -2.16 4.20
C GLU A 110 17.96 -3.57 4.00
N ASN A 111 17.89 -4.04 2.75
CA ASN A 111 17.28 -5.31 2.37
C ASN A 111 18.26 -6.33 1.80
N GLN A 112 19.57 -6.10 1.96
CA GLN A 112 20.59 -7.05 1.53
C GLN A 112 20.33 -8.44 2.13
N ASN A 113 20.43 -9.47 1.29
CA ASN A 113 20.27 -10.88 1.66
C ASN A 113 18.87 -11.27 2.20
N ARG A 114 17.83 -10.44 2.02
CA ARG A 114 16.46 -10.78 2.44
C ARG A 114 15.65 -11.51 1.37
N GLY A 115 15.99 -11.31 0.11
CA GLY A 115 15.26 -11.86 -1.04
C GLY A 115 15.82 -11.31 -2.35
N SER A 116 15.43 -11.91 -3.47
CA SER A 116 15.80 -11.45 -4.81
C SER A 116 14.94 -10.26 -5.22
N ILE A 117 15.50 -9.34 -6.00
CA ILE A 117 14.76 -8.22 -6.58
C ILE A 117 14.42 -8.54 -8.04
N ILE A 118 13.13 -8.45 -8.35
CA ILE A 118 12.57 -8.82 -9.65
C ILE A 118 11.78 -7.63 -10.19
N GLY A 119 12.24 -7.09 -11.32
CA GLY A 119 11.66 -5.91 -11.94
C GLY A 119 10.47 -6.23 -12.85
N PHE A 120 9.50 -5.31 -12.88
CA PHE A 120 8.38 -5.36 -13.81
C PHE A 120 8.33 -4.07 -14.63
N SER A 121 8.55 -4.21 -15.93
CA SER A 121 8.61 -3.09 -16.87
C SER A 121 8.03 -3.50 -18.21
N ARG A 122 7.25 -2.61 -18.85
CA ARG A 122 6.73 -2.84 -20.20
C ARG A 122 7.84 -3.05 -21.25
N HIS A 123 9.05 -2.59 -20.96
CA HIS A 123 10.21 -2.66 -21.85
C HIS A 123 11.00 -3.96 -21.71
N ALA A 124 10.66 -4.81 -20.71
CA ALA A 124 11.27 -6.12 -20.57
C ALA A 124 10.82 -7.06 -21.70
N ALA A 125 11.72 -7.94 -22.14
CA ALA A 125 11.40 -8.95 -23.14
C ALA A 125 10.55 -10.11 -22.57
N PRO A 126 10.97 -10.80 -21.49
CA PRO A 126 10.27 -12.00 -21.00
C PRO A 126 8.95 -11.65 -20.31
N LEU A 127 8.01 -12.59 -20.35
CA LEU A 127 6.68 -12.42 -19.74
C LEU A 127 6.78 -12.55 -18.22
N TYR A 128 5.94 -11.83 -17.49
CA TYR A 128 5.89 -11.89 -16.03
C TYR A 128 5.76 -13.32 -15.53
N THR A 129 4.94 -14.17 -16.15
CA THR A 129 4.77 -15.59 -15.78
C THR A 129 6.03 -16.46 -15.91
N GLN A 130 7.11 -15.95 -16.50
CA GLN A 130 8.39 -16.66 -16.64
C GLN A 130 9.36 -16.33 -15.52
N ALA A 131 9.07 -15.34 -14.65
CA ALA A 131 9.98 -15.03 -13.55
C ALA A 131 9.95 -16.12 -12.48
N ILE A 132 11.14 -16.45 -11.97
CA ILE A 132 11.31 -17.30 -10.81
C ILE A 132 11.19 -16.39 -9.58
N VAL A 133 10.05 -16.48 -8.90
CA VAL A 133 9.75 -15.72 -7.68
C VAL A 133 9.65 -16.70 -6.52
N ASN A 134 10.38 -16.42 -5.46
CA ASN A 134 10.41 -17.19 -4.23
C ASN A 134 9.79 -16.41 -3.08
N TYR A 135 9.57 -17.14 -1.99
CA TYR A 135 9.14 -16.55 -0.72
C TYR A 135 10.13 -15.46 -0.26
N GLY A 136 9.60 -14.30 0.11
CA GLY A 136 10.38 -13.15 0.59
C GLY A 136 10.99 -12.29 -0.52
N ASP A 137 10.76 -12.60 -1.80
CA ASP A 137 11.28 -11.80 -2.91
C ASP A 137 10.58 -10.45 -3.05
N PHE A 138 11.29 -9.50 -3.68
CA PHE A 138 10.87 -8.12 -3.91
C PHE A 138 10.40 -7.93 -5.34
N LEU A 139 9.12 -7.57 -5.50
CA LEU A 139 8.51 -7.23 -6.77
C LEU A 139 8.63 -5.72 -7.01
N LEU A 140 9.54 -5.33 -7.89
CA LEU A 140 9.92 -3.95 -8.15
C LEU A 140 9.19 -3.37 -9.38
N PHE A 141 8.50 -2.25 -9.18
CA PHE A 141 7.75 -1.54 -10.21
C PHE A 141 8.26 -0.11 -10.37
N GLY A 142 8.34 0.35 -11.61
CA GLY A 142 8.75 1.72 -11.93
C GLY A 142 7.60 2.74 -11.82
N PRO A 143 7.93 4.04 -11.89
CA PRO A 143 6.96 5.12 -11.96
C PRO A 143 6.14 5.07 -13.26
N GLU A 144 4.97 5.69 -13.22
CA GLU A 144 3.96 5.61 -14.28
C GLU A 144 4.41 6.17 -15.62
N THR A 145 5.15 7.28 -15.60
CA THR A 145 5.47 8.01 -16.84
C THR A 145 6.67 7.44 -17.57
N ARG A 146 7.68 6.98 -16.83
CA ARG A 146 9.01 6.62 -17.38
C ARG A 146 9.43 5.18 -17.12
N GLY A 147 8.75 4.44 -16.25
CA GLY A 147 9.12 3.08 -15.87
C GLY A 147 10.49 3.00 -15.19
N LEU A 148 11.01 1.78 -15.06
CA LEU A 148 12.30 1.53 -14.42
C LEU A 148 13.45 2.11 -15.27
N PRO A 149 14.43 2.79 -14.66
CA PRO A 149 15.65 3.22 -15.35
C PRO A 149 16.41 2.04 -15.96
N SER A 150 17.09 2.26 -17.09
CA SER A 150 17.91 1.23 -17.75
C SER A 150 18.92 0.59 -16.79
N LYS A 151 19.60 1.40 -15.96
CA LYS A 151 20.54 0.89 -14.95
C LYS A 151 19.92 -0.16 -14.01
N ILE A 152 18.64 -0.02 -13.65
CA ILE A 152 17.94 -1.04 -12.85
C ILE A 152 17.59 -2.25 -13.72
N MET A 153 17.10 -2.02 -14.94
CA MET A 153 16.75 -3.10 -15.86
C MET A 153 17.95 -3.95 -16.29
N ASP A 154 19.15 -3.37 -16.33
CA ASP A 154 20.40 -4.05 -16.66
C ASP A 154 20.98 -4.81 -15.45
N ALA A 155 20.66 -4.36 -14.23
CA ALA A 155 21.17 -4.95 -12.99
C ALA A 155 20.29 -6.07 -12.42
N PHE A 156 18.99 -6.07 -12.73
CA PHE A 156 18.02 -6.99 -12.15
C PHE A 156 17.17 -7.67 -13.23
N PRO A 157 16.76 -8.93 -13.03
CA PRO A 157 15.89 -9.61 -13.97
C PRO A 157 14.55 -8.88 -14.06
N CYS A 158 14.17 -8.46 -15.27
CA CYS A 158 12.96 -7.70 -15.52
C CYS A 158 12.01 -8.46 -16.44
N TYR A 159 10.70 -8.34 -16.16
CA TYR A 159 9.64 -9.03 -16.90
C TYR A 159 8.47 -8.08 -17.21
N ARG A 160 7.61 -8.46 -18.16
CA ARG A 160 6.45 -7.64 -18.56
C ARG A 160 5.14 -8.38 -18.46
N VAL A 161 4.07 -7.66 -18.12
CA VAL A 161 2.70 -8.13 -18.34
C VAL A 161 2.39 -8.00 -19.85
N PRO A 162 1.86 -9.04 -20.51
CA PRO A 162 1.52 -8.96 -21.92
C PRO A 162 0.41 -7.93 -22.15
N MET A 163 0.51 -7.21 -23.28
CA MET A 163 -0.49 -6.24 -23.72
C MET A 163 -0.70 -6.42 -25.22
N TRP A 164 -1.94 -6.26 -25.68
CA TRP A 164 -2.27 -6.20 -27.10
C TRP A 164 -2.34 -4.76 -27.59
N GLY A 165 -2.10 -4.57 -28.90
CA GLY A 165 -2.43 -3.33 -29.62
C GLY A 165 -1.57 -2.11 -29.28
N GLN A 166 -2.20 -0.94 -29.32
CA GLN A 166 -1.56 0.39 -29.27
C GLN A 166 -1.41 0.97 -27.84
N VAL A 167 -1.81 0.22 -26.82
CA VAL A 167 -1.75 0.71 -25.43
C VAL A 167 -0.29 0.78 -25.00
N ARG A 168 0.12 1.95 -24.50
CA ARG A 168 1.48 2.18 -24.04
C ARG A 168 1.78 1.35 -22.78
N SER A 169 0.97 1.46 -21.75
CA SER A 169 1.16 0.66 -20.54
C SER A 169 -0.18 0.41 -19.87
N LEU A 170 -0.24 -0.69 -19.12
CA LEU A 170 -1.28 -0.86 -18.11
C LEU A 170 -1.07 0.17 -17.00
N ASN A 171 -2.17 0.47 -16.30
CA ASN A 171 -2.09 1.22 -15.05
C ASN A 171 -1.17 0.50 -14.05
N LEU A 172 -0.41 1.28 -13.26
CA LEU A 172 0.55 0.74 -12.30
C LEU A 172 -0.13 -0.16 -11.26
N SER A 173 -1.22 0.31 -10.63
CA SER A 173 -1.94 -0.48 -9.61
C SER A 173 -2.54 -1.76 -10.17
N THR A 174 -3.03 -1.73 -11.41
CA THR A 174 -3.50 -2.94 -12.12
C THR A 174 -2.35 -3.93 -12.37
N THR A 175 -1.19 -3.44 -12.80
CA THR A 175 -0.01 -4.26 -13.06
C THR A 175 0.48 -4.93 -11.77
N VAL A 176 0.58 -4.17 -10.68
CA VAL A 176 0.92 -4.69 -9.35
C VAL A 176 -0.06 -5.79 -8.93
N GLY A 177 -1.36 -5.56 -9.12
CA GLY A 177 -2.38 -6.55 -8.77
C GLY A 177 -2.27 -7.86 -9.55
N ILE A 178 -2.10 -7.79 -10.87
CA ILE A 178 -1.90 -8.97 -11.73
C ILE A 178 -0.69 -9.78 -11.26
N VAL A 179 0.44 -9.12 -11.06
CA VAL A 179 1.69 -9.79 -10.73
C VAL A 179 1.66 -10.34 -9.30
N ALA A 180 1.23 -9.55 -8.32
CA ALA A 180 1.20 -9.96 -6.92
C ALA A 180 0.29 -11.18 -6.71
N TYR A 181 -0.96 -11.14 -7.18
CA TYR A 181 -1.89 -12.26 -7.00
C TYR A 181 -1.48 -13.50 -7.79
N HIS A 182 -0.88 -13.34 -8.98
CA HIS A 182 -0.31 -14.48 -9.70
C HIS A 182 0.74 -15.20 -8.86
N TYR A 183 1.69 -14.46 -8.26
CA TYR A 183 2.76 -15.10 -7.49
C TYR A 183 2.33 -15.60 -6.12
N LEU A 184 1.38 -14.96 -5.46
CA LEU A 184 0.77 -15.53 -4.25
C LEU A 184 0.09 -16.86 -4.54
N HIS A 185 -0.57 -16.98 -5.68
CA HIS A 185 -1.14 -18.25 -6.12
C HIS A 185 -0.06 -19.29 -6.44
N GLN A 186 1.00 -18.93 -7.18
CA GLN A 186 2.13 -19.83 -7.46
C GLN A 186 2.81 -20.32 -6.17
N LEU A 187 2.94 -19.45 -5.17
CA LEU A 187 3.49 -19.76 -3.85
C LEU A 187 2.49 -20.50 -2.93
N LYS A 188 1.31 -20.86 -3.44
CA LYS A 188 0.24 -21.58 -2.70
C LYS A 188 -0.25 -20.84 -1.46
N ARG A 189 -0.15 -19.51 -1.44
CA ARG A 189 -0.79 -18.66 -0.42
C ARG A 189 -2.28 -18.50 -0.69
N PHE A 190 -2.67 -18.50 -1.97
CA PHE A 190 -4.04 -18.39 -2.48
C PHE A 190 -4.38 -19.51 -3.46
#